data_AF-A0A3D3DHD0-F1
#
_entry.id   AF-A0A3D3DHD0-F1
#
_cell.length_a   1.000
_cell.length_b   1.000
_cell.length_c   1.000
_cell.angle_alpha   90.00
_cell.angle_beta   90.00
_cell.angle_gamma   90.00
#
_symmetry.space_group_name_H-M   'P 1'
#
loop_
_entity.id
_entity.type
_entity.pdbx_description
1 polymer ?
#
loop_
_entity_poly.entity_id
_entity_poly.type
_entity_poly.pdbx_seq_one_letter_code
_entity_poly.pdbx_strand_id
1 'polypeptide(L)'
;MLCCQRVLGWGRFALLWGCVLVCGTARGAGVTLITHGYGGNVADWVIPMCNRIPLRSDFPGTNHTRYQFSITRSGNLLYTTVTLLGGGDPLTSDSGEIIIALDWSTLSSLGGASSSEIAAEAAEALLASNLIPALGGRRLAELPLHLIGHSRGASVVAEMARELGAVGVWVEHQTTLDPYPVNLLGDPGTMRNYANVFYADNYWQNRDFPAGKSLAGAYNRYLPELSGGYASGQNHSDTHLWYHGTVDGNTPAGDNLATITSAQRSTWWTALEQAGTNAGFRYSLIGGGDRFSSQEPNGPGNGRINDGVNRKWDLGAGAGANRTSLPANSGAWPNLVRLNLAGTNVVVSGQPVPIALYYQLGAAPAATGSLSLYLDLDANPYNENETELLNCTLSGTGPNAVAALSTNAQPNPAAIMPRTYRLFGRLADGSRARYLYAPQTITLTPSLQAPTLLDPVWQGNQFRFTLAAMPGQRIVIQRTPDFQTWTPVVTNVMRGPSAQIILSASSADPPGFYRALLTP
;
A
#
# COMPACT_ATOMS: atom_id res chain seq x y z
N MET A 1 -46.63 -59.31 5.08
CA MET A 1 -45.42 -59.30 4.24
C MET A 1 -44.37 -58.46 4.95
N LEU A 2 -43.48 -59.17 5.65
CA LEU A 2 -42.33 -58.64 6.38
C LEU A 2 -41.08 -58.66 5.49
N CYS A 3 -40.07 -57.86 5.90
CA CYS A 3 -38.66 -58.25 6.10
C CYS A 3 -37.60 -57.43 5.32
N CYS A 4 -36.97 -56.51 6.05
CA CYS A 4 -35.52 -56.43 6.37
C CYS A 4 -34.45 -56.77 5.31
N GLN A 5 -33.52 -55.84 5.03
CA GLN A 5 -32.07 -56.03 5.30
C GLN A 5 -31.24 -54.73 5.16
N ARG A 6 -30.29 -54.58 6.10
CA ARG A 6 -29.23 -53.56 6.18
C ARG A 6 -28.11 -53.81 5.15
N VAL A 7 -27.43 -52.74 4.72
CA VAL A 7 -26.00 -52.78 4.38
C VAL A 7 -25.29 -51.57 4.99
N LEU A 8 -24.23 -51.84 5.76
CA LEU A 8 -23.29 -50.86 6.31
C LEU A 8 -22.33 -50.34 5.22
N GLY A 9 -21.95 -49.07 5.31
CA GLY A 9 -20.81 -48.52 4.56
C GLY A 9 -20.18 -47.36 5.33
N TRP A 10 -18.93 -47.54 5.75
CA TRP A 10 -18.16 -46.64 6.61
C TRP A 10 -17.84 -45.32 5.90
N GLY A 11 -18.34 -44.20 6.42
CA GLY A 11 -17.93 -42.86 6.02
C GLY A 11 -16.76 -42.38 6.88
N ARG A 12 -15.54 -42.40 6.32
CA ARG A 12 -14.40 -41.67 6.89
C ARG A 12 -14.66 -40.18 6.76
N PHE A 13 -14.92 -39.51 7.88
CA PHE A 13 -14.85 -38.05 8.00
C PHE A 13 -13.39 -37.62 7.78
N ALA A 14 -13.09 -37.10 6.60
CA ALA A 14 -11.92 -36.26 6.42
C ALA A 14 -12.25 -34.91 7.09
N LEU A 15 -11.67 -34.67 8.26
CA LEU A 15 -11.58 -33.34 8.85
C LEU A 15 -10.80 -32.45 7.87
N LEU A 16 -11.50 -31.66 7.06
CA LEU A 16 -10.93 -30.48 6.44
C LEU A 16 -10.60 -29.51 7.58
N TRP A 17 -9.34 -29.53 8.02
CA TRP A 17 -8.74 -28.40 8.69
C TRP A 17 -8.80 -27.23 7.71
N GLY A 18 -9.86 -26.43 7.82
CA GLY A 18 -9.89 -25.10 7.26
C GLY A 18 -8.79 -24.29 7.93
N CYS A 19 -7.61 -24.26 7.31
CA CYS A 19 -6.67 -23.19 7.56
C CYS A 19 -7.43 -21.90 7.22
N VAL A 20 -7.80 -21.14 8.24
CA VAL A 20 -8.16 -19.74 8.09
C VAL A 20 -6.90 -19.08 7.57
N LEU A 21 -6.74 -19.05 6.24
CA LEU A 21 -5.71 -18.28 5.58
C LEU A 21 -6.05 -16.83 5.86
N VAL A 22 -5.34 -16.25 6.82
CA VAL A 22 -5.35 -14.80 7.05
C VAL A 22 -5.02 -14.16 5.71
N CYS A 23 -5.97 -13.39 5.19
CA CYS A 23 -5.75 -12.61 3.98
C CYS A 23 -4.59 -11.65 4.29
N GLY A 24 -3.40 -11.94 3.77
CA GLY A 24 -2.26 -11.05 3.90
C GLY A 24 -2.60 -9.72 3.24
N THR A 25 -2.29 -8.62 3.91
CA THR A 25 -2.35 -7.30 3.29
C THR A 25 -0.99 -6.99 2.67
N ALA A 26 -0.98 -6.66 1.38
CA ALA A 26 0.17 -6.06 0.74
C ALA A 26 0.12 -4.56 1.06
N ARG A 27 1.09 -4.11 1.85
CA ARG A 27 1.31 -2.71 2.22
C ARG A 27 2.75 -2.39 1.86
N GLY A 28 3.05 -1.13 1.60
CA GLY A 28 4.41 -0.69 1.28
C GLY A 28 4.50 0.10 -0.02
N ALA A 29 5.71 0.58 -0.28
CA ALA A 29 6.07 1.52 -1.34
C ALA A 29 5.27 2.83 -1.25
N GLY A 30 5.78 3.79 -0.49
CA GLY A 30 5.12 5.06 -0.26
C GLY A 30 6.08 6.14 0.22
N VAL A 31 5.63 7.39 0.09
CA VAL A 31 6.29 8.55 0.70
C VAL A 31 5.33 9.13 1.74
N THR A 32 5.70 9.03 3.01
CA THR A 32 4.97 9.69 4.11
C THR A 32 5.71 10.96 4.50
N LEU A 33 5.16 12.12 4.20
CA LEU A 33 5.72 13.43 4.55
C LEU A 33 4.93 14.05 5.70
N ILE A 34 5.63 14.49 6.74
CA ILE A 34 5.04 15.07 7.95
C ILE A 34 5.65 16.45 8.19
N THR A 35 4.83 17.46 8.47
CA THR A 35 5.31 18.83 8.73
C THR A 35 4.65 19.51 9.93
N HIS A 36 5.42 20.37 10.58
CA HIS A 36 5.00 21.18 11.72
C HIS A 36 4.25 22.45 11.31
N GLY A 37 3.69 23.14 12.31
CA GLY A 37 2.94 24.37 12.18
C GLY A 37 3.72 25.66 12.49
N TYR A 38 2.95 26.71 12.77
CA TYR A 38 3.45 28.04 13.14
C TYR A 38 4.42 27.98 14.32
N GLY A 39 5.61 28.57 14.17
CA GLY A 39 6.63 28.64 15.23
C GLY A 39 7.18 27.28 15.69
N GLY A 40 6.81 26.18 15.03
CA GLY A 40 7.28 24.84 15.32
C GLY A 40 8.57 24.49 14.58
N ASN A 41 9.07 23.28 14.85
CA ASN A 41 10.20 22.66 14.18
C ASN A 41 10.00 21.13 14.09
N VAL A 42 10.88 20.45 13.35
CA VAL A 42 10.78 18.99 13.19
C VAL A 42 11.37 18.17 14.34
N ALA A 43 12.28 18.73 15.14
CA ALA A 43 12.95 18.01 16.23
C ALA A 43 12.02 17.74 17.42
N ASP A 44 10.95 18.52 17.56
CA ASP A 44 9.89 18.36 18.55
C ASP A 44 9.08 17.09 18.27
N TRP A 45 7.87 17.18 17.71
CA TRP A 45 6.97 16.03 17.59
C TRP A 45 7.08 15.28 16.25
N VAL A 46 7.54 15.95 15.19
CA VAL A 46 7.55 15.41 13.82
C VAL A 46 8.53 14.25 13.68
N ILE A 47 9.82 14.46 14.00
CA ILE A 47 10.84 13.41 13.92
C ILE A 47 10.52 12.24 14.86
N PRO A 48 10.09 12.45 16.12
CA PRO A 48 9.61 11.35 16.96
C PRO A 48 8.46 10.56 16.35
N MET A 49 7.49 11.19 15.70
CA MET A 49 6.44 10.47 14.99
C MET A 49 7.01 9.67 13.81
N CYS A 50 7.88 10.27 12.99
CA CYS A 50 8.61 9.57 11.93
C CYS A 50 9.42 8.38 12.46
N ASN A 51 9.96 8.48 13.68
CA ASN A 51 10.71 7.40 14.33
C ASN A 51 9.84 6.22 14.76
N ARG A 52 8.54 6.45 15.02
CA ARG A 52 7.61 5.40 15.48
C ARG A 52 6.92 4.66 14.34
N ILE A 53 6.75 5.27 13.17
CA ILE A 53 6.09 4.62 12.01
C ILE A 53 6.73 3.25 11.65
N PRO A 54 8.08 3.12 11.54
CA PRO A 54 8.70 1.84 11.21
C PRO A 54 8.63 0.78 12.32
N LEU A 55 8.26 1.17 13.54
CA LEU A 55 8.17 0.28 14.70
C LEU A 55 6.78 -0.31 14.89
N ARG A 56 5.84 0.04 14.00
CA ARG A 56 4.50 -0.54 14.01
C ARG A 56 4.57 -2.03 13.68
N SER A 57 3.72 -2.82 14.33
CA SER A 57 3.60 -4.26 14.05
C SER A 57 3.09 -4.57 12.65
N ASP A 58 2.49 -3.58 12.00
CA ASP A 58 1.93 -3.69 10.66
C ASP A 58 2.72 -2.91 9.60
N PHE A 59 3.93 -2.47 9.94
CA PHE A 59 4.86 -1.87 9.00
C PHE A 59 5.28 -2.91 7.94
N PRO A 60 5.31 -2.54 6.65
CA PRO A 60 5.69 -3.46 5.60
C PRO A 60 7.21 -3.65 5.59
N GLY A 61 7.70 -4.87 5.81
CA GLY A 61 9.13 -5.15 5.78
C GLY A 61 9.87 -4.79 7.06
N THR A 62 11.19 -4.78 7.00
CA THR A 62 12.10 -4.63 8.16
C THR A 62 13.07 -3.45 8.02
N ASN A 63 13.21 -2.91 6.81
CA ASN A 63 14.08 -1.81 6.47
C ASN A 63 13.32 -0.73 5.70
N HIS A 64 13.74 0.52 5.85
CA HIS A 64 13.04 1.70 5.35
C HIS A 64 14.03 2.86 5.21
N THR A 65 13.62 3.99 4.64
CA THR A 65 14.49 5.19 4.53
C THR A 65 13.83 6.40 5.17
N ARG A 66 14.60 7.25 5.85
CA ARG A 66 14.08 8.49 6.46
C ARG A 66 14.93 9.69 6.14
N TYR A 67 14.28 10.77 5.73
CA TYR A 67 14.92 12.04 5.40
C TYR A 67 14.32 13.20 6.21
N GLN A 68 15.12 14.25 6.38
CA GLN A 68 14.63 15.59 6.70
C GLN A 68 14.78 16.45 5.46
N PHE A 69 13.70 17.12 5.07
CA PHE A 69 13.72 18.20 4.09
C PHE A 69 13.74 19.50 4.87
N SER A 70 14.73 20.37 4.64
CA SER A 70 14.77 21.69 5.24
C SER A 70 14.60 22.75 4.14
N ILE A 71 13.48 23.46 4.20
CA ILE A 71 13.18 24.60 3.34
C ILE A 71 13.64 25.86 4.05
N THR A 72 14.54 26.57 3.38
CA THR A 72 15.11 27.83 3.87
C THR A 72 15.09 28.87 2.76
N ARG A 73 15.40 30.12 3.11
CA ARG A 73 15.38 31.25 2.19
C ARG A 73 16.78 31.83 2.02
N SER A 74 17.21 32.01 0.78
CA SER A 74 18.41 32.78 0.42
C SER A 74 18.01 33.89 -0.55
N GLY A 75 18.16 35.15 -0.13
CA GLY A 75 17.58 36.28 -0.83
C GLY A 75 16.05 36.15 -0.94
N ASN A 76 15.53 36.19 -2.16
CA ASN A 76 14.09 36.06 -2.44
C ASN A 76 13.67 34.64 -2.84
N LEU A 77 14.60 33.68 -2.88
CA LEU A 77 14.32 32.32 -3.33
C LEU A 77 14.26 31.37 -2.14
N LEU A 78 13.26 30.50 -2.15
CA LEU A 78 13.23 29.32 -1.30
C LEU A 78 14.03 28.20 -1.97
N TYR A 79 14.60 27.33 -1.15
CA TYR A 79 15.26 26.12 -1.62
C TYR A 79 15.20 25.03 -0.56
N THR A 80 15.16 23.79 -1.03
CA THR A 80 15.16 22.58 -0.21
C THR A 80 16.56 21.99 -0.09
N THR A 81 16.93 21.63 1.14
CA THR A 81 18.09 20.76 1.42
C THR A 81 17.60 19.45 2.03
N VAL A 82 18.36 18.37 1.80
CA VAL A 82 17.99 17.03 2.26
C VAL A 82 19.08 16.45 3.15
N THR A 83 18.67 15.93 4.31
CA THR A 83 19.54 15.20 5.24
C THR A 83 18.97 13.81 5.47
N LEU A 84 19.80 12.77 5.35
CA LEU A 84 19.42 11.41 5.75
C LEU A 84 19.33 11.33 7.28
N LEU A 85 18.17 10.99 7.81
CA LEU A 85 17.95 10.78 9.26
C LEU A 85 18.23 9.34 9.70
N GLY A 86 18.17 8.39 8.76
CA GLY A 86 18.54 6.98 9.01
C GLY A 86 17.69 6.01 8.17
N GLY A 87 17.97 4.73 8.34
CA GLY A 87 17.40 3.67 7.50
C GLY A 87 18.40 3.16 6.45
N GLY A 88 17.94 2.27 5.58
CA GLY A 88 18.71 1.72 4.47
C GLY A 88 18.63 2.55 3.18
N ASP A 89 19.19 1.99 2.10
CA ASP A 89 19.09 2.58 0.77
C ASP A 89 17.66 2.39 0.22
N PRO A 90 17.00 3.46 -0.28
CA PRO A 90 15.63 3.37 -0.81
C PRO A 90 15.49 2.40 -1.99
N LEU A 91 16.54 2.17 -2.79
CA LEU A 91 16.52 1.24 -3.92
C LEU A 91 16.65 -0.23 -3.50
N THR A 92 16.94 -0.52 -2.23
CA THR A 92 17.14 -1.91 -1.76
C THR A 92 16.36 -2.26 -0.48
N SER A 93 15.69 -1.29 0.15
CA SER A 93 14.83 -1.55 1.31
C SER A 93 13.71 -2.55 0.95
N ASP A 94 13.28 -3.40 1.88
CA ASP A 94 12.19 -4.38 1.64
C ASP A 94 10.79 -3.78 1.85
N SER A 95 10.70 -2.58 2.44
CA SER A 95 9.44 -1.86 2.63
C SER A 95 9.04 -0.98 1.44
N GLY A 96 10.03 -0.47 0.70
CA GLY A 96 9.84 0.63 -0.25
C GLY A 96 9.38 1.95 0.40
N GLU A 97 9.34 2.04 1.72
CA GLU A 97 8.82 3.20 2.46
C GLU A 97 9.90 4.26 2.68
N ILE A 98 9.54 5.50 2.34
CA ILE A 98 10.34 6.70 2.55
C ILE A 98 9.56 7.66 3.45
N ILE A 99 10.12 7.98 4.61
CA ILE A 99 9.47 8.88 5.58
C ILE A 99 10.23 10.20 5.61
N ILE A 100 9.53 11.32 5.48
CA ILE A 100 10.12 12.65 5.36
C ILE A 100 9.58 13.55 6.47
N ALA A 101 10.50 14.12 7.25
CA ALA A 101 10.21 15.24 8.13
C ALA A 101 10.47 16.54 7.36
N LEU A 102 9.42 17.32 7.07
CA LEU A 102 9.53 18.60 6.38
C LEU A 102 9.64 19.74 7.40
N ASP A 103 10.82 20.35 7.41
CA ASP A 103 11.21 21.46 8.27
C ASP A 103 11.21 22.79 7.48
N TRP A 104 10.47 23.75 8.01
CA TRP A 104 10.44 25.13 7.54
C TRP A 104 10.44 26.09 8.73
N SER A 105 11.01 25.65 9.86
CA SER A 105 11.05 26.37 11.14
C SER A 105 11.61 27.79 11.02
N THR A 106 12.60 28.00 10.17
CA THR A 106 13.19 29.33 9.90
C THR A 106 12.22 30.32 9.24
N LEU A 107 11.09 29.82 8.72
CA LEU A 107 10.09 30.56 7.95
C LEU A 107 8.67 30.43 8.53
N SER A 108 8.51 29.77 9.68
CA SER A 108 7.21 29.39 10.22
C SER A 108 6.53 30.44 11.11
N SER A 109 7.24 31.52 11.43
CA SER A 109 6.80 32.62 12.30
C SER A 109 6.23 33.83 11.55
N LEU A 110 5.81 34.86 12.28
CA LEU A 110 5.51 36.19 11.71
C LEU A 110 6.68 36.70 10.88
N GLY A 111 6.38 37.25 9.70
CA GLY A 111 7.38 37.71 8.72
C GLY A 111 8.03 36.59 7.91
N GLY A 112 7.61 35.33 8.12
CA GLY A 112 8.08 34.15 7.39
C GLY A 112 7.43 33.98 6.01
N ALA A 113 7.40 32.75 5.53
CA ALA A 113 6.76 32.40 4.26
C ALA A 113 5.28 32.05 4.44
N SER A 114 4.49 32.26 3.40
CA SER A 114 3.15 31.68 3.29
C SER A 114 3.22 30.17 3.12
N SER A 115 2.16 29.48 3.54
CA SER A 115 2.02 28.03 3.33
C SER A 115 2.02 27.66 1.85
N SER A 116 1.53 28.52 0.95
CA SER A 116 1.59 28.30 -0.49
C SER A 116 3.01 28.37 -1.04
N GLU A 117 3.87 29.29 -0.55
CA GLU A 117 5.28 29.32 -0.96
C GLU A 117 6.05 28.07 -0.50
N ILE A 118 5.84 27.65 0.76
CA ILE A 118 6.44 26.41 1.29
C ILE A 118 5.95 25.20 0.53
N ALA A 119 4.65 25.15 0.22
CA ALA A 119 4.05 24.06 -0.54
C ALA A 119 4.61 23.94 -1.96
N ALA A 120 4.81 25.05 -2.66
CA ALA A 120 5.40 25.06 -4.00
C ALA A 120 6.82 24.46 -3.99
N GLU A 121 7.67 24.93 -3.07
CA GLU A 121 9.04 24.41 -2.94
C GLU A 121 9.07 22.93 -2.52
N ALA A 122 8.21 22.53 -1.57
CA ALA A 122 8.11 21.13 -1.16
C ALA A 122 7.58 20.21 -2.28
N ALA A 123 6.62 20.68 -3.08
CA ALA A 123 6.11 19.92 -4.23
C ALA A 123 7.20 19.75 -5.31
N GLU A 124 7.95 20.80 -5.62
CA GLU A 124 9.10 20.73 -6.53
C GLU A 124 10.16 19.74 -6.02
N ALA A 125 10.43 19.73 -4.72
CA ALA A 125 11.34 18.76 -4.11
C ALA A 125 10.89 17.30 -4.32
N LEU A 126 9.58 17.02 -4.25
CA LEU A 126 9.03 15.67 -4.53
C LEU A 126 9.09 15.30 -6.02
N LEU A 127 9.07 16.28 -6.91
CA LEU A 127 9.14 16.12 -8.37
C LEU A 127 10.58 16.07 -8.91
N ALA A 128 11.56 16.47 -8.11
CA ALA A 128 12.96 16.49 -8.47
C ALA A 128 13.53 15.06 -8.63
N SER A 129 14.31 14.86 -9.70
CA SER A 129 14.97 13.58 -10.01
C SER A 129 16.39 13.47 -9.46
N ASN A 130 16.95 14.58 -9.00
CA ASN A 130 18.36 14.70 -8.60
C ASN A 130 18.52 15.24 -7.17
N LEU A 131 17.42 15.53 -6.47
CA LEU A 131 17.48 16.07 -5.11
C LEU A 131 18.09 15.06 -4.12
N ILE A 132 17.79 13.78 -4.30
CA ILE A 132 18.33 12.69 -3.47
C ILE A 132 19.13 11.75 -4.38
N PRO A 133 20.48 11.81 -4.36
CA PRO A 133 21.32 10.98 -5.22
C PRO A 133 21.06 9.47 -5.06
N ALA A 134 20.74 9.02 -3.84
CA ALA A 134 20.45 7.61 -3.55
C ALA A 134 19.21 7.07 -4.29
N LEU A 135 18.34 7.93 -4.84
CA LEU A 135 17.19 7.50 -5.65
C LEU A 135 17.58 7.20 -7.12
N GLY A 136 18.84 7.39 -7.52
CA GLY A 136 19.31 6.98 -8.84
C GLY A 136 18.57 7.63 -10.01
N GLY A 137 18.11 8.88 -9.87
CA GLY A 137 17.32 9.58 -10.89
C GLY A 137 15.80 9.44 -10.74
N ARG A 138 15.32 8.63 -9.80
CA ARG A 138 13.89 8.48 -9.50
C ARG A 138 13.35 9.67 -8.73
N ARG A 139 12.07 9.96 -8.92
CA ARG A 139 11.37 11.04 -8.21
C ARG A 139 10.52 10.45 -7.09
N LEU A 140 10.45 11.11 -5.95
CA LEU A 140 9.58 10.69 -4.84
C LEU A 140 8.11 10.65 -5.26
N ALA A 141 7.70 11.55 -6.15
CA ALA A 141 6.38 11.56 -6.76
C ALA A 141 6.07 10.36 -7.67
N GLU A 142 6.98 9.41 -7.90
CA GLU A 142 6.64 8.13 -8.54
C GLU A 142 5.89 7.18 -7.59
N LEU A 143 6.08 7.33 -6.28
CA LEU A 143 5.41 6.56 -5.25
C LEU A 143 4.12 7.26 -4.78
N PRO A 144 3.18 6.50 -4.17
CA PRO A 144 2.03 7.07 -3.48
C PRO A 144 2.45 8.03 -2.36
N LEU A 145 1.78 9.18 -2.27
CA LEU A 145 2.12 10.25 -1.33
C LEU A 145 1.08 10.34 -0.19
N HIS A 146 1.53 10.22 1.05
CA HIS A 146 0.78 10.56 2.26
C HIS A 146 1.33 11.85 2.87
N LEU A 147 0.54 12.92 2.85
CA LEU A 147 0.93 14.23 3.36
C LEU A 147 0.21 14.53 4.68
N ILE A 148 0.97 14.75 5.75
CA ILE A 148 0.46 15.01 7.11
C ILE A 148 0.93 16.39 7.57
N GLY A 149 0.00 17.25 7.99
CA GLY A 149 0.34 18.60 8.43
C GLY A 149 -0.47 19.04 9.63
N HIS A 150 0.20 19.68 10.60
CA HIS A 150 -0.43 20.28 11.79
C HIS A 150 -0.55 21.79 11.69
N SER A 151 -1.65 22.39 12.19
CA SER A 151 -1.80 23.85 12.24
C SER A 151 -1.64 24.52 10.86
N ARG A 152 -0.76 25.52 10.71
CA ARG A 152 -0.34 26.08 9.40
C ARG A 152 0.28 25.02 8.48
N GLY A 153 0.94 24.01 9.03
CA GLY A 153 1.45 22.87 8.27
C GLY A 153 0.34 22.07 7.58
N ALA A 154 -0.88 22.08 8.14
CA ALA A 154 -2.05 21.51 7.45
C ALA A 154 -2.36 22.27 6.15
N SER A 155 -2.19 23.60 6.15
CA SER A 155 -2.34 24.43 4.95
C SER A 155 -1.22 24.19 3.95
N VAL A 156 0.02 23.93 4.42
CA VAL A 156 1.14 23.52 3.56
C VAL A 156 0.78 22.25 2.80
N VAL A 157 0.37 21.18 3.49
CA VAL A 157 0.07 19.90 2.80
C VAL A 157 -1.15 19.98 1.86
N ALA A 158 -2.14 20.80 2.19
CA ALA A 158 -3.27 21.04 1.28
C ALA A 158 -2.85 21.80 0.01
N GLU A 159 -1.98 22.80 0.14
CA GLU A 159 -1.45 23.52 -1.02
C GLU A 159 -0.41 22.69 -1.79
N MET A 160 0.33 21.78 -1.13
CA MET A 160 1.18 20.81 -1.83
C MET A 160 0.34 19.93 -2.74
N ALA A 161 -0.83 19.46 -2.27
CA ALA A 161 -1.76 18.71 -3.11
C ALA A 161 -2.23 19.54 -4.32
N ARG A 162 -2.42 20.87 -4.17
CA ARG A 162 -2.74 21.76 -5.29
C ARG A 162 -1.61 21.82 -6.32
N GLU A 163 -0.37 22.02 -5.88
CA GLU A 163 0.79 22.16 -6.77
C GLU A 163 1.13 20.85 -7.48
N LEU A 164 1.10 19.73 -6.75
CA LEU A 164 1.21 18.40 -7.35
C LEU A 164 0.09 18.15 -8.37
N GLY A 165 -1.14 18.56 -8.05
CA GLY A 165 -2.28 18.46 -8.96
C GLY A 165 -2.14 19.31 -10.22
N ALA A 166 -1.45 20.46 -10.16
CA ALA A 166 -1.19 21.32 -11.31
C ALA A 166 -0.37 20.61 -12.39
N VAL A 167 0.54 19.73 -12.00
CA VAL A 167 1.31 18.87 -12.91
C VAL A 167 0.66 17.50 -13.16
N GLY A 168 -0.52 17.26 -12.58
CA GLY A 168 -1.29 16.02 -12.76
C GLY A 168 -0.90 14.89 -11.82
N VAL A 169 -0.17 15.14 -10.74
CA VAL A 169 0.15 14.11 -9.72
C VAL A 169 -1.03 13.91 -8.77
N TRP A 170 -1.39 12.65 -8.52
CA TRP A 170 -2.32 12.27 -7.46
C TRP A 170 -1.63 12.16 -6.10
N VAL A 171 -2.28 12.71 -5.07
CA VAL A 171 -1.95 12.51 -3.66
C VAL A 171 -2.81 11.36 -3.13
N GLU A 172 -2.17 10.37 -2.52
CA GLU A 172 -2.84 9.16 -2.08
C GLU A 172 -3.66 9.43 -0.81
N HIS A 173 -3.06 10.12 0.15
CA HIS A 173 -3.69 10.46 1.42
C HIS A 173 -3.23 11.85 1.88
N GLN A 174 -4.18 12.70 2.28
CA GLN A 174 -3.91 13.95 2.97
C GLN A 174 -4.52 13.90 4.38
N THR A 175 -3.69 14.10 5.40
CA THR A 175 -4.11 14.20 6.80
C THR A 175 -3.85 15.60 7.33
N THR A 176 -4.91 16.23 7.85
CA THR A 176 -4.79 17.51 8.54
C THR A 176 -5.01 17.34 10.04
N LEU A 177 -4.09 17.88 10.83
CA LEU A 177 -4.10 17.85 12.29
C LEU A 177 -4.33 19.29 12.78
N ASP A 178 -5.50 19.52 13.35
CA ASP A 178 -5.94 20.82 13.86
C ASP A 178 -5.66 21.98 12.88
N PRO A 179 -6.24 21.97 11.66
CA PRO A 179 -5.84 22.89 10.60
C PRO A 179 -6.16 24.34 10.94
N TYR A 180 -5.16 25.21 10.79
CA TYR A 180 -5.30 26.65 11.06
C TYR A 180 -4.45 27.50 10.10
N PRO A 181 -4.98 27.87 8.91
CA PRO A 181 -4.32 28.83 8.03
C PRO A 181 -4.30 30.23 8.68
N VAL A 182 -3.22 30.97 8.49
CA VAL A 182 -3.05 32.35 8.99
C VAL A 182 -3.01 33.33 7.82
N ASN A 183 -4.16 33.89 7.45
CA ASN A 183 -4.29 34.80 6.29
C ASN A 183 -3.33 36.00 6.34
N LEU A 184 -2.98 36.48 7.55
CA LEU A 184 -2.03 37.58 7.73
C LEU A 184 -0.63 37.25 7.17
N LEU A 185 -0.30 35.96 7.04
CA LEU A 185 0.94 35.45 6.47
C LEU A 185 0.80 35.03 5.00
N GLY A 186 -0.30 35.41 4.35
CA GLY A 186 -0.58 35.01 2.97
C GLY A 186 -1.02 33.56 2.81
N ASP A 187 -1.33 32.86 3.91
CA ASP A 187 -1.93 31.53 3.84
C ASP A 187 -3.31 31.58 3.16
N PRO A 188 -3.76 30.50 2.51
CA PRO A 188 -5.05 30.48 1.84
C PRO A 188 -6.19 30.74 2.83
N GLY A 189 -7.05 31.69 2.48
CA GLY A 189 -8.22 32.09 3.30
C GLY A 189 -9.21 30.96 3.59
N THR A 190 -9.15 29.87 2.82
CA THR A 190 -9.95 28.66 3.04
C THR A 190 -9.14 27.47 2.56
N MET A 191 -8.88 26.51 3.46
CA MET A 191 -8.27 25.24 3.10
C MET A 191 -9.23 24.38 2.28
N ARG A 192 -8.68 23.58 1.36
CA ARG A 192 -9.46 22.78 0.41
C ARG A 192 -8.85 21.40 0.22
N ASN A 193 -9.71 20.41 0.02
CA ASN A 193 -9.32 19.11 -0.53
C ASN A 193 -9.47 19.16 -2.06
N TYR A 194 -8.36 19.03 -2.79
CA TYR A 194 -8.33 19.16 -4.24
C TYR A 194 -8.66 17.85 -4.96
N ALA A 195 -9.09 17.98 -6.21
CA ALA A 195 -9.56 16.88 -7.04
C ALA A 195 -8.60 15.69 -7.09
N ASN A 196 -7.29 15.90 -7.07
CA ASN A 196 -6.26 14.86 -7.14
C ASN A 196 -5.95 14.15 -5.80
N VAL A 197 -6.70 14.41 -4.73
CA VAL A 197 -6.52 13.72 -3.43
C VAL A 197 -7.46 12.53 -3.35
N PHE A 198 -6.94 11.31 -3.26
CA PHE A 198 -7.75 10.09 -3.16
C PHE A 198 -8.46 9.98 -1.81
N TYR A 199 -7.73 10.02 -0.68
CA TYR A 199 -8.32 10.00 0.65
C TYR A 199 -7.91 11.23 1.47
N ALA A 200 -8.86 11.82 2.19
CA ALA A 200 -8.60 12.95 3.07
C ALA A 200 -9.24 12.71 4.45
N ASP A 201 -8.46 12.84 5.51
CA ASP A 201 -8.94 12.84 6.88
C ASP A 201 -8.48 14.09 7.63
N ASN A 202 -9.27 14.46 8.63
CA ASN A 202 -9.07 15.67 9.41
C ASN A 202 -9.41 15.41 10.87
N TYR A 203 -8.42 15.60 11.74
CA TYR A 203 -8.54 15.49 13.18
C TYR A 203 -8.43 16.90 13.75
N TRP A 204 -9.42 17.37 14.49
CA TRP A 204 -9.50 18.79 14.85
C TRP A 204 -10.18 19.02 16.20
N GLN A 205 -9.81 20.13 16.84
CA GLN A 205 -10.40 20.68 18.05
C GLN A 205 -10.79 22.15 17.81
N ASN A 206 -11.78 22.67 18.54
CA ASN A 206 -12.17 24.09 18.45
C ASN A 206 -12.22 24.78 19.82
N ARG A 207 -11.36 24.34 20.73
CA ARG A 207 -11.39 24.75 22.13
C ARG A 207 -10.51 25.97 22.41
N ASP A 208 -9.21 25.85 22.14
CA ASP A 208 -8.23 26.89 22.42
C ASP A 208 -7.86 27.64 21.14
N PHE A 209 -7.26 28.82 21.28
CA PHE A 209 -6.65 29.51 20.15
C PHE A 209 -5.23 28.97 19.90
N PRO A 210 -4.86 28.65 18.65
CA PRO A 210 -5.70 28.66 17.46
C PRO A 210 -6.71 27.50 17.46
N ALA A 211 -7.96 27.77 17.06
CA ALA A 211 -9.03 26.77 17.02
C ALA A 211 -9.08 26.14 15.63
N GLY A 212 -8.69 24.87 15.52
CA GLY A 212 -8.80 24.14 14.27
C GLY A 212 -10.24 23.96 13.80
N LYS A 213 -10.39 23.44 12.59
CA LYS A 213 -11.66 23.43 11.87
C LYS A 213 -11.89 22.12 11.14
N SER A 214 -13.16 21.79 10.93
CA SER A 214 -13.53 20.78 9.96
C SER A 214 -13.15 21.20 8.54
N LEU A 215 -12.88 20.23 7.68
CA LEU A 215 -12.49 20.43 6.29
C LEU A 215 -13.47 19.71 5.36
N ALA A 216 -14.09 20.45 4.44
CA ALA A 216 -15.08 19.89 3.53
C ALA A 216 -14.46 18.76 2.67
N GLY A 217 -15.19 17.64 2.56
CA GLY A 217 -14.76 16.46 1.81
C GLY A 217 -13.72 15.57 2.52
N ALA A 218 -13.38 15.85 3.78
CA ALA A 218 -12.58 14.93 4.59
C ALA A 218 -13.47 14.04 5.46
N TYR A 219 -12.92 12.91 5.91
CA TYR A 219 -13.37 12.27 7.13
C TYR A 219 -13.02 13.18 8.31
N ASN A 220 -14.03 13.86 8.87
CA ASN A 220 -13.83 14.84 9.94
C ASN A 220 -14.05 14.20 11.32
N ARG A 221 -12.95 13.90 12.01
CA ARG A 221 -12.96 13.39 13.37
C ARG A 221 -12.76 14.55 14.35
N TYR A 222 -13.86 15.03 14.92
CA TYR A 222 -13.83 16.05 15.98
C TYR A 222 -13.27 15.47 17.27
N LEU A 223 -12.16 15.96 17.77
CA LEU A 223 -11.58 15.54 19.04
C LEU A 223 -12.18 16.41 20.16
N PRO A 224 -12.89 15.86 21.16
CA PRO A 224 -13.34 16.64 22.31
C PRO A 224 -12.13 17.04 23.17
N GLU A 225 -12.36 17.56 24.37
CA GLU A 225 -11.28 17.86 25.31
C GLU A 225 -10.38 16.62 25.54
N LEU A 226 -9.12 16.76 25.14
CA LEU A 226 -8.07 15.77 25.36
C LEU A 226 -7.36 16.11 26.68
N SER A 227 -7.92 15.65 27.80
CA SER A 227 -7.35 15.99 29.11
C SER A 227 -5.97 15.36 29.35
N GLY A 228 -5.02 16.18 29.80
CA GLY A 228 -3.61 15.83 29.95
C GLY A 228 -2.86 15.88 28.61
N GLY A 229 -1.65 15.32 28.52
CA GLY A 229 -0.79 15.53 27.35
C GLY A 229 0.01 16.82 27.48
N TYR A 230 -0.21 17.77 26.55
CA TYR A 230 0.42 19.09 26.58
C TYR A 230 -0.13 19.96 27.73
N ALA A 231 0.61 21.00 28.08
CA ALA A 231 0.22 21.91 29.15
C ALA A 231 -1.07 22.67 28.79
N SER A 232 -1.84 23.07 29.81
CA SER A 232 -3.06 23.87 29.61
C SER A 232 -2.79 25.12 28.76
N GLY A 233 -3.66 25.39 27.77
CA GLY A 233 -3.47 26.44 26.77
C GLY A 233 -2.65 26.01 25.55
N GLN A 234 -2.21 24.75 25.49
CA GLN A 234 -1.53 24.15 24.34
C GLN A 234 -2.32 22.96 23.76
N ASN A 235 -3.64 22.89 24.01
CA ASN A 235 -4.48 21.78 23.53
C ASN A 235 -4.44 21.62 22.00
N HIS A 236 -4.16 22.71 21.28
CA HIS A 236 -3.87 22.68 19.83
C HIS A 236 -2.81 21.63 19.44
N SER A 237 -1.83 21.39 20.31
CA SER A 237 -0.79 20.36 20.14
C SER A 237 -1.24 18.95 20.54
N ASP A 238 -2.26 18.80 21.40
CA ASP A 238 -2.77 17.48 21.78
C ASP A 238 -3.38 16.74 20.59
N THR A 239 -3.80 17.44 19.54
CA THR A 239 -4.27 16.79 18.32
C THR A 239 -3.18 15.97 17.63
N HIS A 240 -1.94 16.48 17.54
CA HIS A 240 -0.85 15.71 16.92
C HIS A 240 -0.28 14.65 17.87
N LEU A 241 -0.37 14.85 19.18
CA LEU A 241 -0.10 13.81 20.17
C LEU A 241 -1.14 12.68 20.12
N TRP A 242 -2.43 13.01 20.01
CA TRP A 242 -3.49 12.03 19.79
C TRP A 242 -3.22 11.21 18.52
N TYR A 243 -2.82 11.88 17.44
CA TYR A 243 -2.45 11.19 16.21
C TYR A 243 -1.20 10.32 16.40
N HIS A 244 -0.20 10.78 17.15
CA HIS A 244 0.98 10.00 17.53
C HIS A 244 0.58 8.72 18.25
N GLY A 245 -0.42 8.75 19.12
CA GLY A 245 -0.96 7.56 19.80
C GLY A 245 -1.61 6.54 18.86
N THR A 246 -1.92 6.91 17.61
CA THR A 246 -2.38 5.96 16.57
C THR A 246 -1.22 5.34 15.79
N VAL A 247 -0.04 5.97 15.84
CA VAL A 247 1.23 5.45 15.31
C VAL A 247 1.89 4.55 16.34
N ASP A 248 2.04 5.03 17.58
CA ASP A 248 2.67 4.33 18.69
C ASP A 248 1.63 3.83 19.70
N GLY A 249 1.38 2.52 19.67
CA GLY A 249 0.45 1.83 20.58
C GLY A 249 1.01 1.59 21.98
N ASN A 250 2.28 1.91 22.26
CA ASN A 250 2.87 1.70 23.58
C ASN A 250 2.21 2.57 24.65
N THR A 251 2.34 2.15 25.91
CA THR A 251 1.90 2.93 27.07
C THR A 251 2.99 2.87 28.15
N PRO A 252 3.69 3.98 28.43
CA PRO A 252 3.54 5.30 27.82
C PRO A 252 4.03 5.37 26.35
N ALA A 253 3.48 6.32 25.59
CA ALA A 253 4.00 6.77 24.28
C ALA A 253 4.20 8.29 24.31
N GLY A 254 5.11 8.85 23.52
CA GLY A 254 5.39 10.29 23.58
C GLY A 254 6.19 10.82 22.40
N ASP A 255 6.05 12.12 22.18
CA ASP A 255 6.53 12.86 21.01
C ASP A 255 7.66 13.86 21.36
N ASN A 256 8.48 13.51 22.35
CA ASN A 256 9.49 14.35 23.04
C ASN A 256 8.96 15.42 23.99
N LEU A 257 7.83 16.08 23.70
CA LEU A 257 7.34 17.20 24.51
C LEU A 257 6.22 16.82 25.46
N ALA A 258 5.44 15.80 25.12
CA ALA A 258 4.36 15.30 25.95
C ALA A 258 4.20 13.78 25.85
N THR A 259 3.38 13.20 26.73
CA THR A 259 3.26 11.76 26.90
C THR A 259 1.81 11.31 27.04
N ILE A 260 1.46 10.25 26.32
CA ILE A 260 0.23 9.48 26.47
C ILE A 260 0.47 8.44 27.54
N THR A 261 -0.08 8.67 28.73
CA THR A 261 -0.06 7.68 29.83
C THR A 261 -1.26 6.74 29.75
N SER A 262 -1.38 5.80 30.68
CA SER A 262 -2.56 4.94 30.81
C SER A 262 -3.87 5.73 30.98
N ALA A 263 -3.81 6.95 31.52
CA ALA A 263 -4.99 7.81 31.66
C ALA A 263 -5.46 8.39 30.31
N GLN A 264 -4.54 8.90 29.49
CA GLN A 264 -4.88 9.35 28.13
C GLN A 264 -5.33 8.17 27.28
N ARG A 265 -4.62 7.03 27.36
CA ARG A 265 -4.94 5.81 26.61
C ARG A 265 -6.35 5.28 26.83
N SER A 266 -6.90 5.46 28.04
CA SER A 266 -8.26 5.01 28.38
C SER A 266 -9.36 6.03 28.06
N THR A 267 -9.03 7.29 27.75
CA THR A 267 -10.03 8.37 27.65
C THR A 267 -10.06 9.11 26.31
N TRP A 268 -8.96 9.14 25.57
CA TRP A 268 -8.83 9.95 24.34
C TRP A 268 -9.48 9.36 23.09
N TRP A 269 -9.64 8.05 23.05
CA TRP A 269 -10.20 7.32 21.92
C TRP A 269 -11.56 6.75 22.28
N THR A 270 -12.48 6.71 21.30
CA THR A 270 -13.76 6.04 21.53
C THR A 270 -13.57 4.52 21.57
N ALA A 271 -14.59 3.80 22.04
CA ALA A 271 -14.55 2.34 22.09
C ALA A 271 -14.30 1.71 20.71
N LEU A 272 -14.81 2.32 19.62
CA LEU A 272 -14.60 1.85 18.24
C LEU A 272 -13.13 1.99 17.80
N GLU A 273 -12.45 3.02 18.30
CA GLU A 273 -11.08 3.35 17.95
C GLU A 273 -10.04 2.53 18.74
N GLN A 274 -10.49 1.80 19.76
CA GLN A 274 -9.69 0.83 20.52
C GLN A 274 -8.34 1.40 20.95
N ALA A 275 -8.40 2.48 21.73
CA ALA A 275 -7.21 3.15 22.29
C ALA A 275 -6.20 3.62 21.22
N GLY A 276 -6.67 3.89 20.00
CA GLY A 276 -5.89 4.44 18.88
C GLY A 276 -5.53 3.44 17.79
N THR A 277 -5.74 2.14 18.00
CA THR A 277 -5.41 1.10 17.02
C THR A 277 -6.31 1.12 15.77
N ASN A 278 -7.55 1.58 15.92
CA ASN A 278 -8.54 1.70 14.86
C ASN A 278 -8.87 3.16 14.51
N ALA A 279 -7.85 4.03 14.51
CA ALA A 279 -8.00 5.46 14.21
C ALA A 279 -6.74 6.03 13.53
N GLY A 280 -6.81 7.29 13.10
CA GLY A 280 -5.65 8.05 12.65
C GLY A 280 -4.86 7.34 11.54
N PHE A 281 -3.58 7.13 11.82
CA PHE A 281 -2.62 6.52 10.90
C PHE A 281 -3.02 5.11 10.42
N ARG A 282 -3.95 4.43 11.11
CA ARG A 282 -4.55 3.17 10.63
C ARG A 282 -5.12 3.31 9.21
N TYR A 283 -5.62 4.47 8.81
CA TYR A 283 -6.12 4.68 7.46
C TYR A 283 -5.04 5.02 6.43
N SER A 284 -3.74 5.06 6.76
CA SER A 284 -2.67 5.17 5.75
C SER A 284 -2.53 3.86 4.95
N LEU A 285 -1.73 3.85 3.88
CA LEU A 285 -1.38 2.60 3.17
C LEU A 285 -0.63 1.61 4.08
N ILE A 286 0.30 2.11 4.91
CA ILE A 286 1.00 1.32 5.94
C ILE A 286 0.00 0.78 6.96
N GLY A 287 -0.91 1.64 7.41
CA GLY A 287 -1.94 1.32 8.37
C GLY A 287 -2.94 0.30 7.83
N GLY A 288 -3.33 0.35 6.55
CA GLY A 288 -4.18 -0.64 5.87
C GLY A 288 -5.62 -0.72 6.38
N GLY A 289 -6.17 0.35 6.95
CA GLY A 289 -7.54 0.45 7.43
C GLY A 289 -8.56 0.59 6.30
N ASP A 290 -9.78 0.09 6.51
CA ASP A 290 -10.85 0.21 5.52
C ASP A 290 -11.40 1.64 5.45
N ARG A 291 -10.96 2.38 4.43
CA ARG A 291 -11.41 3.75 4.12
C ARG A 291 -12.82 3.82 3.55
N PHE A 292 -13.41 2.70 3.11
CA PHE A 292 -14.76 2.65 2.55
C PHE A 292 -15.83 2.35 3.62
N SER A 293 -15.39 2.09 4.85
CA SER A 293 -16.24 1.86 6.01
C SER A 293 -17.23 3.01 6.26
N SER A 294 -18.48 2.65 6.52
CA SER A 294 -19.52 3.59 6.94
C SER A 294 -19.54 3.85 8.45
N GLN A 295 -18.56 3.34 9.20
CA GLN A 295 -18.49 3.53 10.65
C GLN A 295 -18.28 5.01 11.00
N GLU A 296 -18.86 5.42 12.12
CA GLU A 296 -18.77 6.77 12.67
C GLU A 296 -18.21 6.70 14.09
N PRO A 297 -16.89 6.81 14.28
CA PRO A 297 -16.27 6.65 15.60
C PRO A 297 -16.81 7.59 16.69
N ASN A 298 -17.31 8.77 16.31
CA ASN A 298 -17.94 9.75 17.20
C ASN A 298 -19.48 9.63 17.29
N GLY A 299 -20.03 8.52 16.81
CA GLY A 299 -21.46 8.30 16.71
C GLY A 299 -22.11 8.95 15.49
N PRO A 300 -23.39 8.64 15.23
CA PRO A 300 -24.08 9.02 14.00
C PRO A 300 -24.15 10.53 13.74
N GLY A 301 -23.88 10.93 12.50
CA GLY A 301 -23.83 12.33 12.06
C GLY A 301 -22.50 13.04 12.34
N ASN A 302 -21.52 12.40 12.98
CA ASN A 302 -20.28 13.04 13.45
C ASN A 302 -19.04 12.60 12.66
N GLY A 303 -19.24 12.23 11.39
CA GLY A 303 -18.19 11.94 10.42
C GLY A 303 -18.04 10.43 10.17
N ARG A 304 -18.29 10.00 8.93
CA ARG A 304 -18.04 8.63 8.48
C ARG A 304 -16.64 8.52 7.90
N ILE A 305 -15.97 7.41 8.15
CA ILE A 305 -14.64 7.12 7.60
C ILE A 305 -14.64 7.29 6.06
N ASN A 306 -15.71 6.85 5.39
CA ASN A 306 -15.85 6.96 3.93
C ASN A 306 -16.24 8.34 3.38
N ASP A 307 -16.48 9.34 4.24
CA ASP A 307 -16.65 10.73 3.77
C ASP A 307 -15.32 11.28 3.22
N GLY A 308 -14.19 10.72 3.67
CA GLY A 308 -12.85 11.06 3.22
C GLY A 308 -12.47 10.52 1.84
N VAL A 309 -13.19 9.53 1.30
CA VAL A 309 -12.91 9.00 -0.05
C VAL A 309 -13.34 10.01 -1.10
N ASN A 310 -12.50 10.24 -2.11
CA ASN A 310 -12.81 11.10 -3.25
C ASN A 310 -14.02 10.56 -4.04
N ARG A 311 -15.03 11.42 -4.19
CA ARG A 311 -16.27 11.14 -4.93
C ARG A 311 -16.42 12.02 -6.17
N LYS A 312 -15.45 12.88 -6.49
CA LYS A 312 -15.49 13.65 -7.76
C LYS A 312 -15.59 12.71 -8.96
N TRP A 313 -14.97 11.54 -8.86
CA TRP A 313 -15.22 10.39 -9.72
C TRP A 313 -15.73 9.23 -8.87
N ASP A 314 -16.44 8.28 -9.50
CA ASP A 314 -16.78 7.05 -8.82
C ASP A 314 -15.56 6.15 -8.74
N LEU A 315 -14.85 6.26 -7.61
CA LEU A 315 -13.71 5.41 -7.27
C LEU A 315 -14.13 4.26 -6.35
N GLY A 316 -15.39 3.81 -6.43
CA GLY A 316 -15.95 2.72 -5.62
C GLY A 316 -16.70 3.15 -4.36
N ALA A 317 -16.82 4.46 -4.10
CA ALA A 317 -17.66 5.02 -3.03
C ALA A 317 -18.87 5.80 -3.57
N GLY A 318 -19.14 5.69 -4.88
CA GLY A 318 -20.12 6.50 -5.60
C GLY A 318 -19.59 7.90 -5.94
N ALA A 319 -20.24 8.55 -6.92
CA ALA A 319 -19.94 9.92 -7.32
C ALA A 319 -20.65 10.96 -6.44
N GLY A 320 -20.04 12.14 -6.27
CA GLY A 320 -20.53 13.24 -5.44
C GLY A 320 -19.57 14.43 -5.40
N ALA A 321 -20.08 15.60 -5.00
CA ALA A 321 -19.30 16.83 -4.94
C ALA A 321 -18.58 16.98 -3.58
N ASN A 322 -17.44 16.31 -3.40
CA ASN A 322 -16.63 16.40 -2.17
C ASN A 322 -15.15 16.77 -2.39
N ARG A 323 -14.80 17.27 -3.58
CA ARG A 323 -13.49 17.81 -3.89
C ARG A 323 -13.60 19.13 -4.63
N THR A 324 -12.62 19.99 -4.40
CA THR A 324 -12.45 21.24 -5.15
C THR A 324 -11.75 20.94 -6.47
N SER A 325 -12.24 21.50 -7.57
CA SER A 325 -11.50 21.45 -8.84
C SER A 325 -10.13 22.13 -8.72
N LEU A 326 -9.14 21.55 -9.37
CA LEU A 326 -7.82 22.15 -9.46
C LEU A 326 -7.88 23.40 -10.35
N PRO A 327 -7.16 24.49 -10.01
CA PRO A 327 -7.04 25.65 -10.89
C PRO A 327 -6.33 25.35 -12.21
N ALA A 328 -5.42 24.38 -12.20
CA ALA A 328 -4.70 23.88 -13.37
C ALA A 328 -4.48 22.37 -13.22
N ASN A 329 -4.39 21.66 -14.34
CA ASN A 329 -3.90 20.28 -14.40
C ASN A 329 -3.38 20.03 -15.81
N SER A 330 -2.05 19.97 -15.96
CA SER A 330 -1.40 19.71 -17.26
C SER A 330 -1.53 18.25 -17.72
N GLY A 331 -1.89 17.32 -16.83
CA GLY A 331 -1.91 15.89 -17.14
C GLY A 331 -0.54 15.32 -17.47
N ALA A 332 0.54 15.95 -16.96
CA ALA A 332 1.92 15.57 -17.29
C ALA A 332 2.36 14.25 -16.63
N TRP A 333 1.68 13.82 -15.56
CA TRP A 333 2.00 12.56 -14.88
C TRP A 333 0.94 11.48 -15.15
N PRO A 334 1.36 10.24 -15.48
CA PRO A 334 0.47 9.08 -15.43
C PRO A 334 0.13 8.76 -13.98
N ASN A 335 -1.06 8.26 -13.67
CA ASN A 335 -1.41 7.86 -12.30
C ASN A 335 -2.23 6.57 -12.27
N LEU A 336 -1.80 5.64 -11.41
CA LEU A 336 -2.68 4.63 -10.85
C LEU A 336 -3.30 5.22 -9.58
N VAL A 337 -4.62 5.37 -9.58
CA VAL A 337 -5.38 5.95 -8.46
C VAL A 337 -5.81 4.87 -7.48
N ARG A 338 -6.19 3.70 -7.99
CA ARG A 338 -6.50 2.50 -7.22
C ARG A 338 -6.11 1.26 -8.01
N LEU A 339 -5.66 0.22 -7.31
CA LEU A 339 -5.37 -1.11 -7.86
C LEU A 339 -5.88 -2.15 -6.85
N ASN A 340 -6.67 -3.13 -7.31
CA ASN A 340 -7.19 -4.19 -6.46
C ASN A 340 -7.24 -5.51 -7.22
N LEU A 341 -7.12 -6.62 -6.47
CA LEU A 341 -7.63 -7.90 -6.94
C LEU A 341 -9.15 -7.81 -7.05
N ALA A 342 -9.70 -8.25 -8.18
CA ALA A 342 -11.14 -8.31 -8.44
C ALA A 342 -11.74 -9.70 -8.18
N GLY A 343 -10.90 -10.68 -7.88
CA GLY A 343 -11.29 -12.06 -7.55
C GLY A 343 -10.74 -12.52 -6.20
N THR A 344 -10.54 -13.83 -6.07
CA THR A 344 -9.92 -14.42 -4.88
C THR A 344 -8.44 -14.05 -4.80
N ASN A 345 -7.93 -13.97 -3.58
CA ASN A 345 -6.51 -13.77 -3.31
C ASN A 345 -5.69 -15.08 -3.38
N VAL A 346 -6.34 -16.23 -3.58
CA VAL A 346 -5.69 -17.53 -3.83
C VAL A 346 -6.02 -17.95 -5.26
N VAL A 347 -4.99 -18.21 -6.06
CA VAL A 347 -5.12 -18.51 -7.49
C VAL A 347 -4.23 -19.69 -7.87
N VAL A 348 -4.74 -20.61 -8.69
CA VAL A 348 -3.94 -21.71 -9.26
C VAL A 348 -3.01 -21.14 -10.32
N SER A 349 -1.71 -21.43 -10.23
CA SER A 349 -0.73 -20.94 -11.22
C SER A 349 -1.09 -21.41 -12.64
N GLY A 350 -1.06 -20.47 -13.59
CA GLY A 350 -1.56 -20.65 -14.95
C GLY A 350 -3.03 -20.27 -15.17
N GLN A 351 -3.81 -19.98 -14.12
CA GLN A 351 -5.16 -19.42 -14.24
C GLN A 351 -5.15 -17.89 -14.26
N PRO A 352 -6.15 -17.24 -14.88
CA PRO A 352 -6.26 -15.78 -14.88
C PRO A 352 -6.48 -15.22 -13.47
N VAL A 353 -5.85 -14.08 -13.20
CA VAL A 353 -5.98 -13.24 -12.00
C VAL A 353 -6.79 -12.00 -12.40
N PRO A 354 -8.08 -11.90 -12.00
CA PRO A 354 -8.89 -10.73 -12.28
C PRO A 354 -8.40 -9.51 -11.48
N ILE A 355 -8.18 -8.39 -12.18
CA ILE A 355 -7.63 -7.15 -11.62
C ILE A 355 -8.54 -5.99 -12.01
N ALA A 356 -8.82 -5.11 -11.05
CA ALA A 356 -9.55 -3.87 -11.25
C ALA A 356 -8.67 -2.68 -10.85
N LEU A 357 -8.59 -1.68 -11.72
CA LEU A 357 -7.81 -0.48 -11.47
C LEU A 357 -8.53 0.78 -11.96
N TYR A 358 -8.10 1.91 -11.41
CA TYR A 358 -8.52 3.25 -11.78
C TYR A 358 -7.29 4.06 -12.15
N TYR A 359 -7.31 4.73 -13.29
CA TYR A 359 -6.14 5.46 -13.78
C TYR A 359 -6.51 6.79 -14.42
N GLN A 360 -5.55 7.71 -14.39
CA GLN A 360 -5.58 8.97 -15.11
C GLN A 360 -4.27 9.12 -15.89
N LEU A 361 -4.35 9.45 -17.18
CA LEU A 361 -3.21 9.42 -18.07
C LEU A 361 -3.26 10.53 -19.12
N GLY A 362 -2.17 11.30 -19.19
CA GLY A 362 -1.87 12.22 -20.27
C GLY A 362 -2.70 13.51 -20.28
N ALA A 363 -2.23 14.47 -21.08
CA ALA A 363 -2.89 15.77 -21.28
C ALA A 363 -4.13 15.68 -22.20
N ALA A 364 -4.29 14.59 -22.95
CA ALA A 364 -5.38 14.39 -23.89
C ALA A 364 -5.73 12.89 -24.06
N PRO A 365 -6.95 12.56 -24.51
CA PRO A 365 -7.35 11.16 -24.75
C PRO A 365 -6.50 10.41 -25.80
N ALA A 366 -5.85 11.14 -26.71
CA ALA A 366 -4.96 10.57 -27.71
C ALA A 366 -3.57 10.18 -27.17
N ALA A 367 -3.22 10.57 -25.95
CA ALA A 367 -1.98 10.13 -25.31
C ALA A 367 -1.99 8.61 -25.12
N THR A 368 -0.81 8.02 -24.91
CA THR A 368 -0.66 6.59 -24.63
C THR A 368 0.30 6.38 -23.49
N GLY A 369 0.12 5.29 -22.75
CA GLY A 369 1.00 4.90 -21.65
C GLY A 369 1.09 3.39 -21.55
N SER A 370 2.16 2.89 -20.96
CA SER A 370 2.38 1.46 -20.71
C SER A 370 1.98 1.13 -19.28
N LEU A 371 1.02 0.22 -19.14
CA LEU A 371 0.68 -0.43 -17.88
C LEU A 371 1.42 -1.76 -17.83
N SER A 372 2.25 -1.94 -16.81
CA SER A 372 2.78 -3.24 -16.42
C SER A 372 2.25 -3.64 -15.04
N LEU A 373 1.98 -4.92 -14.85
CA LEU A 373 1.59 -5.51 -13.57
C LEU A 373 2.62 -6.56 -13.15
N TYR A 374 2.99 -6.56 -11.87
CA TYR A 374 4.10 -7.36 -11.37
C TYR A 374 3.72 -8.13 -10.10
N LEU A 375 4.31 -9.32 -9.95
CA LEU A 375 4.40 -10.02 -8.66
C LEU A 375 5.73 -9.71 -8.00
N ASP A 376 5.67 -9.45 -6.70
CA ASP A 376 6.80 -9.05 -5.89
C ASP A 376 6.84 -9.86 -4.58
N LEU A 377 8.04 -10.12 -4.08
CA LEU A 377 8.26 -10.80 -2.80
C LEU A 377 8.36 -9.84 -1.63
N ASP A 378 8.79 -8.61 -1.89
CA ASP A 378 8.83 -7.53 -0.91
C ASP A 378 7.85 -6.44 -1.33
N ALA A 379 8.00 -5.24 -0.79
CA ALA A 379 7.14 -4.10 -1.09
C ALA A 379 7.92 -2.93 -1.69
N ASN A 380 9.01 -3.20 -2.41
CA ASN A 380 9.83 -2.18 -3.03
C ASN A 380 9.88 -2.31 -4.56
N PRO A 381 9.21 -1.44 -5.32
CA PRO A 381 9.15 -1.52 -6.76
C PRO A 381 10.43 -0.99 -7.45
N TYR A 382 11.47 -0.66 -6.69
CA TYR A 382 12.73 -0.09 -7.18
C TYR A 382 13.91 -1.05 -7.17
N ASN A 383 13.79 -2.21 -6.53
CA ASN A 383 14.91 -3.15 -6.35
C ASN A 383 15.03 -4.20 -7.48
N GLU A 384 14.15 -4.13 -8.49
CA GLU A 384 14.20 -4.92 -9.73
C GLU A 384 14.13 -6.45 -9.51
N ASN A 385 13.53 -6.90 -8.40
CA ASN A 385 13.39 -8.32 -8.08
C ASN A 385 12.01 -8.90 -8.41
N GLU A 386 11.14 -8.08 -9.02
CA GLU A 386 9.77 -8.42 -9.36
C GLU A 386 9.66 -9.27 -10.64
N THR A 387 8.50 -9.89 -10.85
CA THR A 387 8.21 -10.68 -12.06
C THR A 387 6.98 -10.11 -12.78
N GLU A 388 7.15 -9.72 -14.05
CA GLU A 388 6.07 -9.17 -14.86
C GLU A 388 5.01 -10.23 -15.18
N LEU A 389 3.74 -9.86 -15.01
CA LEU A 389 2.57 -10.68 -15.36
C LEU A 389 1.84 -10.20 -16.61
N LEU A 390 1.86 -8.89 -16.85
CA LEU A 390 1.14 -8.25 -17.92
C LEU A 390 1.89 -6.98 -18.30
N ASN A 391 1.94 -6.70 -19.59
CA ASN A 391 2.28 -5.39 -20.14
C ASN A 391 1.29 -5.07 -21.26
N CYS A 392 0.64 -3.91 -21.18
CA CYS A 392 -0.26 -3.44 -22.21
C CYS A 392 -0.22 -1.92 -22.37
N THR A 393 -0.72 -1.44 -23.51
CA THR A 393 -0.88 -0.01 -23.75
C THR A 393 -2.26 0.45 -23.31
N LEU A 394 -2.31 1.56 -22.57
CA LEU A 394 -3.54 2.27 -22.23
C LEU A 394 -3.64 3.56 -23.05
N SER A 395 -4.88 3.93 -23.40
CA SER A 395 -5.20 5.23 -23.98
C SER A 395 -5.28 6.29 -22.88
N GLY A 396 -4.98 7.53 -23.24
CA GLY A 396 -5.08 8.68 -22.35
C GLY A 396 -6.52 8.92 -21.91
N THR A 397 -6.66 9.48 -20.72
CA THR A 397 -7.95 9.95 -20.18
C THR A 397 -8.08 11.47 -20.31
N GLY A 398 -6.96 12.19 -20.48
CA GLY A 398 -6.89 13.62 -20.26
C GLY A 398 -6.93 13.99 -18.77
N PRO A 399 -6.74 15.28 -18.44
CA PRO A 399 -6.58 15.75 -17.05
C PRO A 399 -7.88 15.79 -16.23
N ASN A 400 -9.04 15.65 -16.89
CA ASN A 400 -10.36 15.85 -16.26
C ASN A 400 -11.18 14.56 -16.10
N ALA A 401 -10.63 13.41 -16.48
CA ALA A 401 -11.29 12.12 -16.35
C ALA A 401 -10.38 11.09 -15.66
N VAL A 402 -11.00 10.15 -14.97
CA VAL A 402 -10.40 8.92 -14.44
C VAL A 402 -11.12 7.76 -15.11
N ALA A 403 -10.37 6.83 -15.68
CA ALA A 403 -10.92 5.62 -16.30
C ALA A 403 -10.85 4.45 -15.34
N ALA A 404 -11.87 3.60 -15.37
CA ALA A 404 -11.86 2.29 -14.72
C ALA A 404 -11.51 1.22 -15.75
N LEU A 405 -10.66 0.26 -15.36
CA LEU A 405 -10.28 -0.88 -16.19
C LEU A 405 -10.40 -2.17 -15.39
N SER A 406 -11.02 -3.17 -16.01
CA SER A 406 -10.96 -4.56 -15.57
C SER A 406 -10.15 -5.36 -16.57
N THR A 407 -9.15 -6.09 -16.09
CA THR A 407 -8.26 -6.92 -16.92
C THR A 407 -7.94 -8.22 -16.20
N ASN A 408 -7.31 -9.16 -16.90
CA ASN A 408 -6.76 -10.38 -16.33
C ASN A 408 -5.26 -10.42 -16.56
N ALA A 409 -4.51 -10.75 -15.52
CA ALA A 409 -3.10 -11.12 -15.62
C ALA A 409 -2.98 -12.65 -15.48
N GLN A 410 -2.04 -13.30 -16.15
CA GLN A 410 -1.92 -14.76 -16.08
C GLN A 410 -0.50 -15.16 -15.69
N PRO A 411 -0.30 -15.68 -14.45
CA PRO A 411 1.00 -16.15 -14.02
C PRO A 411 1.46 -17.32 -14.88
N ASN A 412 2.65 -17.22 -15.47
CA ASN A 412 3.26 -18.32 -16.22
C ASN A 412 3.74 -19.41 -15.23
N PRO A 413 3.10 -20.60 -15.20
CA PRO A 413 3.43 -21.61 -14.21
C PRO A 413 4.82 -22.20 -14.38
N ALA A 414 5.45 -22.07 -15.57
CA ALA A 414 6.82 -22.54 -15.81
C ALA A 414 7.88 -21.59 -15.24
N ALA A 415 7.56 -20.29 -15.11
CA ALA A 415 8.49 -19.25 -14.67
C ALA A 415 8.24 -18.81 -13.22
N ILE A 416 7.00 -18.92 -12.74
CA ILE A 416 6.57 -18.36 -11.46
C ILE A 416 6.29 -19.48 -10.45
N MET A 417 7.07 -19.49 -9.37
CA MET A 417 6.89 -20.43 -8.28
C MET A 417 5.57 -20.18 -7.53
N PRO A 418 4.82 -21.24 -7.18
CA PRO A 418 3.69 -21.15 -6.26
C PRO A 418 4.12 -20.68 -4.86
N ARG A 419 3.65 -19.50 -4.44
CA ARG A 419 3.83 -18.90 -3.11
C ARG A 419 3.00 -17.62 -3.00
N THR A 420 3.08 -16.93 -1.86
CA THR A 420 2.47 -15.61 -1.67
C THR A 420 3.37 -14.50 -2.22
N TYR A 421 2.76 -13.55 -2.92
CA TYR A 421 3.36 -12.38 -3.52
C TYR A 421 2.53 -11.13 -3.18
N ARG A 422 3.15 -9.96 -3.32
CA ARG A 422 2.46 -8.68 -3.47
C ARG A 422 2.23 -8.42 -4.95
N LEU A 423 1.11 -7.78 -5.28
CA LEU A 423 0.80 -7.33 -6.64
C LEU A 423 0.96 -5.82 -6.70
N PHE A 424 1.71 -5.30 -7.67
CA PHE A 424 1.74 -3.87 -7.96
C PHE A 424 1.60 -3.59 -9.45
N GLY A 425 1.19 -2.35 -9.74
CA GLY A 425 1.15 -1.81 -11.08
C GLY A 425 2.16 -0.69 -11.25
N ARG A 426 2.72 -0.60 -12.44
CA ARG A 426 3.50 0.53 -12.93
C ARG A 426 2.80 1.11 -14.15
N LEU A 427 2.41 2.38 -14.09
CA LEU A 427 1.91 3.11 -15.26
C LEU A 427 2.93 4.16 -15.68
N ALA A 428 3.42 4.07 -16.92
CA ALA A 428 4.45 4.95 -17.45
C ALA A 428 4.01 5.65 -18.74
N ASP A 429 4.48 6.89 -18.94
CA ASP A 429 4.26 7.69 -20.15
C ASP A 429 5.51 7.78 -21.06
N GLY A 430 6.54 7.00 -20.74
CA GLY A 430 7.86 7.01 -21.38
C GLY A 430 8.89 7.90 -20.70
N SER A 431 8.46 8.94 -19.97
CA SER A 431 9.34 9.87 -19.24
C SER A 431 9.21 9.76 -17.71
N ARG A 432 8.01 9.41 -17.25
CA ARG A 432 7.60 9.33 -15.85
C ARG A 432 6.87 8.01 -15.63
N ALA A 433 6.82 7.58 -14.38
CA ALA A 433 6.03 6.44 -13.97
C ALA A 433 5.36 6.69 -12.61
N ARG A 434 4.25 5.99 -12.36
CA ARG A 434 3.66 5.85 -11.03
C ARG A 434 3.51 4.39 -10.66
N TYR A 435 3.79 4.10 -9.40
CA TYR A 435 3.69 2.79 -8.81
C TYR A 435 2.56 2.75 -7.79
N LEU A 436 1.85 1.63 -7.71
CA LEU A 436 0.84 1.40 -6.67
C LEU A 436 0.70 -0.10 -6.41
N TYR A 437 0.84 -0.51 -5.16
CA TYR A 437 0.53 -1.87 -4.73
C TYR A 437 -0.97 -2.04 -4.52
N ALA A 438 -1.48 -3.23 -4.85
CA ALA A 438 -2.79 -3.64 -4.40
C ALA A 438 -2.76 -3.86 -2.87
N PRO A 439 -3.84 -3.56 -2.14
CA PRO A 439 -3.88 -3.76 -0.70
C PRO A 439 -3.88 -5.25 -0.29
N GLN A 440 -4.21 -6.16 -1.21
CA GLN A 440 -4.23 -7.61 -0.99
C GLN A 440 -2.94 -8.28 -1.46
N THR A 441 -2.43 -9.27 -0.71
CA THR A 441 -1.47 -10.24 -1.25
C THR A 441 -2.16 -11.27 -2.14
N ILE A 442 -1.43 -11.86 -3.09
CA ILE A 442 -1.88 -13.00 -3.90
C ILE A 442 -1.08 -14.25 -3.56
N THR A 443 -1.75 -15.36 -3.28
CA THR A 443 -1.16 -16.68 -3.05
C THR A 443 -1.37 -17.56 -4.27
N LEU A 444 -0.27 -17.91 -4.94
CA LEU A 444 -0.28 -18.84 -6.05
C LEU A 444 -0.16 -20.28 -5.54
N THR A 445 -1.09 -21.15 -5.91
CA THR A 445 -0.99 -22.61 -5.68
C THR A 445 -0.41 -23.32 -6.90
N PRO A 446 0.14 -24.53 -6.74
CA PRO A 446 0.72 -25.28 -7.85
C PRO A 446 -0.23 -25.44 -9.03
N SER A 447 0.33 -25.40 -10.24
CA SER A 447 -0.45 -25.60 -11.46
C SER A 447 -1.15 -26.97 -11.44
N LEU A 448 -2.30 -27.05 -12.09
CA LEU A 448 -3.02 -28.31 -12.32
C LEU A 448 -2.71 -28.94 -13.69
N GLN A 449 -1.77 -28.38 -14.44
CA GLN A 449 -1.34 -28.95 -15.72
C GLN A 449 -0.77 -30.36 -15.50
N ALA A 450 -1.27 -31.35 -16.27
CA ALA A 450 -0.83 -32.72 -16.12
C ALA A 450 0.68 -32.88 -16.45
N PRO A 451 1.44 -33.63 -15.64
CA PRO A 451 2.84 -33.91 -15.94
C PRO A 451 2.97 -34.89 -17.10
N THR A 452 4.11 -34.83 -17.80
CA THR A 452 4.43 -35.71 -18.94
C THR A 452 5.73 -36.46 -18.66
N LEU A 453 5.75 -37.75 -18.99
CA LEU A 453 6.99 -38.54 -19.00
C LEU A 453 7.57 -38.48 -20.42
N LEU A 454 8.79 -37.96 -20.53
CA LEU A 454 9.53 -37.84 -21.78
C LEU A 454 10.74 -38.79 -21.76
N ASP A 455 11.20 -39.17 -22.95
CA ASP A 455 12.42 -39.97 -23.16
C ASP A 455 12.53 -41.23 -22.26
N PRO A 456 11.49 -42.08 -22.20
CA PRO A 456 11.55 -43.29 -21.39
C PRO A 456 12.60 -44.27 -21.93
N VAL A 457 13.55 -44.65 -21.09
CA VAL A 457 14.62 -45.60 -21.40
C VAL A 457 14.74 -46.64 -20.30
N TRP A 458 14.83 -47.92 -20.70
CA TRP A 458 15.17 -49.01 -19.81
C TRP A 458 16.63 -49.44 -20.07
N GLN A 459 17.51 -49.27 -19.09
CA GLN A 459 18.92 -49.65 -19.22
C GLN A 459 19.49 -50.08 -17.87
N GLY A 460 20.20 -51.21 -17.82
CA GLY A 460 20.92 -51.66 -16.61
C GLY A 460 20.03 -51.83 -15.38
N ASN A 461 18.86 -52.44 -15.52
CA ASN A 461 17.82 -52.58 -14.48
C ASN A 461 17.31 -51.24 -13.90
N GLN A 462 17.39 -50.16 -14.68
CA GLN A 462 16.81 -48.88 -14.31
C GLN A 462 15.84 -48.41 -15.38
N PHE A 463 14.67 -47.95 -14.92
CA PHE A 463 13.78 -47.15 -15.74
C PHE A 463 14.12 -45.68 -15.54
N ARG A 464 14.50 -45.01 -16.63
CA ARG A 464 14.91 -43.61 -16.65
C ARG A 464 13.96 -42.84 -17.55
N PHE A 465 13.56 -41.66 -17.12
CA PHE A 465 12.76 -40.75 -17.95
C PHE A 465 12.93 -39.32 -17.45
N THR A 466 12.59 -38.37 -18.30
CA THR A 466 12.47 -36.96 -17.94
C THR A 466 11.03 -36.68 -17.53
N LEU A 467 10.81 -36.27 -16.28
CA LEU A 467 9.52 -35.80 -15.81
C LEU A 467 9.38 -34.32 -16.16
N ALA A 468 8.56 -33.98 -17.15
CA ALA A 468 8.21 -32.61 -17.49
C ALA A 468 6.93 -32.19 -16.73
N ALA A 469 7.00 -31.08 -16.01
CA ALA A 469 5.94 -30.62 -15.10
C ALA A 469 6.14 -29.13 -14.75
N MET A 470 5.30 -28.58 -13.88
CA MET A 470 5.41 -27.19 -13.43
C MET A 470 6.06 -27.09 -12.04
N PRO A 471 6.90 -26.06 -11.79
CA PRO A 471 7.40 -25.75 -10.46
C PRO A 471 6.34 -25.76 -9.36
N GLY A 472 6.70 -26.30 -8.20
CA GLY A 472 5.84 -26.46 -7.03
C GLY A 472 4.85 -27.63 -7.11
N GLN A 473 4.67 -28.29 -8.26
CA GLN A 473 3.81 -29.48 -8.34
C GLN A 473 4.38 -30.64 -7.53
N ARG A 474 3.50 -31.32 -6.80
CA ARG A 474 3.77 -32.60 -6.15
C ARG A 474 3.28 -33.74 -7.02
N ILE A 475 4.18 -34.61 -7.45
CA ILE A 475 3.90 -35.68 -8.43
C ILE A 475 4.33 -37.01 -7.86
N VAL A 476 3.41 -37.96 -7.83
CA VAL A 476 3.68 -39.35 -7.46
C VAL A 476 3.85 -40.18 -8.72
N ILE A 477 5.01 -40.80 -8.88
CA ILE A 477 5.19 -41.84 -9.88
C ILE A 477 4.63 -43.12 -9.33
N GLN A 478 3.69 -43.72 -10.05
CA GLN A 478 3.07 -44.99 -9.70
C GLN A 478 3.43 -46.06 -10.72
N ARG A 479 3.47 -47.30 -10.25
CA ARG A 479 3.67 -48.49 -11.09
C ARG A 479 2.45 -49.41 -10.99
N THR A 480 2.17 -50.13 -12.07
CA THR A 480 1.19 -51.21 -12.10
C THR A 480 1.69 -52.36 -12.98
N PRO A 481 1.47 -53.62 -12.58
CA PRO A 481 1.69 -54.76 -13.47
C PRO A 481 0.48 -55.04 -14.38
N ASP A 482 -0.72 -54.57 -14.01
CA ASP A 482 -2.00 -55.08 -14.54
C ASP A 482 -3.04 -54.00 -14.88
N PHE A 483 -2.70 -52.71 -14.67
CA PHE A 483 -3.59 -51.55 -14.76
C PHE A 483 -4.75 -51.50 -13.74
N GLN A 484 -4.85 -52.47 -12.83
CA GLN A 484 -5.89 -52.51 -11.80
C GLN A 484 -5.39 -51.86 -10.51
N THR A 485 -4.18 -52.23 -10.06
CA THR A 485 -3.60 -51.71 -8.83
C THR A 485 -2.38 -50.85 -9.13
N TRP A 486 -2.43 -49.58 -8.69
CA TRP A 486 -1.33 -48.63 -8.84
C TRP A 486 -0.65 -48.38 -7.50
N THR A 487 0.63 -48.73 -7.40
CA THR A 487 1.43 -48.53 -6.19
C THR A 487 2.36 -47.33 -6.35
N PRO A 488 2.43 -46.41 -5.37
CA PRO A 488 3.42 -45.33 -5.36
C PRO A 488 4.84 -45.89 -5.35
N VAL A 489 5.72 -45.34 -6.20
CA VAL A 489 7.14 -45.68 -6.26
C VAL A 489 8.00 -44.55 -5.70
N VAL A 490 7.74 -43.32 -6.15
CA VAL A 490 8.46 -42.12 -5.68
C VAL A 490 7.54 -40.91 -5.74
N THR A 491 7.72 -39.99 -4.79
CA THR A 491 7.05 -38.68 -4.80
C THR A 491 8.08 -37.59 -5.06
N ASN A 492 7.80 -36.71 -6.01
CA ASN A 492 8.66 -35.62 -6.42
C ASN A 492 7.95 -34.28 -6.18
N VAL A 493 8.68 -33.30 -5.66
CA VAL A 493 8.24 -31.90 -5.64
C VAL A 493 9.08 -31.15 -6.65
N MET A 494 8.44 -30.64 -7.69
CA MET A 494 9.11 -30.03 -8.81
C MET A 494 9.74 -28.70 -8.41
N ARG A 495 11.05 -28.55 -8.65
CA ARG A 495 11.78 -27.28 -8.44
C ARG A 495 11.94 -26.46 -9.73
N GLY A 496 11.55 -27.02 -10.85
CA GLY A 496 11.71 -26.44 -12.18
C GLY A 496 10.79 -27.15 -13.18
N PRO A 497 10.88 -26.81 -14.48
CA PRO A 497 9.99 -27.34 -15.51
C PRO A 497 10.23 -28.83 -15.83
N SER A 498 11.35 -29.40 -15.35
CA SER A 498 11.67 -30.81 -15.57
C SER A 498 12.58 -31.39 -14.49
N ALA A 499 12.55 -32.72 -14.32
CA ALA A 499 13.48 -33.46 -13.48
C ALA A 499 13.81 -34.83 -14.09
N GLN A 500 15.07 -35.26 -13.99
CA GLN A 500 15.45 -36.62 -14.36
C GLN A 500 15.02 -37.59 -13.27
N ILE A 501 14.25 -38.62 -13.61
CA ILE A 501 13.84 -39.67 -12.68
C ILE A 501 14.54 -40.97 -13.05
N ILE A 502 15.10 -41.63 -12.03
CA ILE A 502 15.78 -42.93 -12.15
C ILE A 502 15.15 -43.86 -11.13
N LEU A 503 14.45 -44.89 -11.60
CA LEU A 503 13.83 -45.92 -10.78
C LEU A 503 14.64 -47.20 -10.94
N SER A 504 15.24 -47.67 -9.85
CA SER A 504 15.93 -48.96 -9.87
C SER A 504 14.91 -50.09 -9.70
N ALA A 505 14.97 -51.07 -10.59
CA ALA A 505 14.16 -52.27 -10.49
C ALA A 505 15.02 -53.43 -9.98
N SER A 506 14.46 -54.25 -9.10
CA SER A 506 15.07 -55.52 -8.73
C SER A 506 14.81 -56.56 -9.82
N SER A 507 15.62 -57.62 -9.89
CA SER A 507 15.35 -58.77 -10.79
C SER A 507 14.05 -59.52 -10.45
N ALA A 508 13.41 -59.21 -9.32
CA ALA A 508 12.13 -59.74 -8.89
C ALA A 508 10.94 -58.85 -9.30
N ASP A 509 11.18 -57.65 -9.84
CA ASP A 509 10.11 -56.77 -10.30
C ASP A 509 9.60 -57.21 -11.68
N PRO A 510 8.32 -57.61 -11.83
CA PRO A 510 7.76 -57.92 -13.15
C PRO A 510 7.79 -56.69 -14.09
N PRO A 511 7.79 -56.87 -15.42
CA PRO A 511 7.53 -55.76 -16.34
C PRO A 511 6.23 -55.03 -15.94
N GLY A 512 6.22 -53.70 -16.03
CA GLY A 512 5.06 -52.93 -15.60
C GLY A 512 4.98 -51.58 -16.27
N PHE A 513 3.83 -50.94 -16.10
CA PHE A 513 3.53 -49.62 -16.62
C PHE A 513 3.71 -48.56 -15.54
N TYR A 514 4.16 -47.38 -15.96
CA TYR A 514 4.37 -46.23 -15.08
C TYR A 514 3.43 -45.10 -15.47
N ARG A 515 2.98 -44.35 -14.47
CA ARG A 515 2.28 -43.07 -14.67
C ARG A 515 2.75 -42.04 -13.67
N ALA A 516 2.65 -40.77 -14.06
CA ALA A 516 2.80 -39.64 -13.16
C ALA A 516 1.40 -39.17 -12.73
N LEU A 517 1.16 -39.13 -11.42
CA LEU A 517 -0.07 -38.63 -10.83
C LEU A 517 0.21 -37.30 -10.13
N LEU A 518 -0.46 -36.24 -10.58
CA LEU A 518 -0.47 -34.97 -9.85
C LEU A 518 -1.26 -35.16 -8.55
N THR A 519 -0.68 -34.73 -7.43
CA THR A 519 -1.36 -34.74 -6.13
C THR A 519 -1.60 -33.31 -5.66
N PRO A 520 -2.77 -33.01 -5.06
CA PRO A 520 -3.05 -31.70 -4.47
C PRO A 520 -2.02 -31.24 -3.44
#